data_AF-A0A925QF84-F1
#
_entry.id   AF-A0A925QF84-F1
#
_cell.length_a   1.000
_cell.length_b   1.000
_cell.length_c   1.000
_cell.angle_alpha   90.00
_cell.angle_beta   90.00
_cell.angle_gamma   90.00
#
_symmetry.space_group_name_H-M   'P 1'
#
loop_
_entity.id
_entity.type
_entity.pdbx_description
1 polymer ?
#
loop_
_entity_poly.entity_id
_entity_poly.type
_entity_poly.pdbx_seq_one_letter_code
_entity_poly.pdbx_strand_id
1 'polypeptide(L)'
;MFILVILFGLPAVLILIDFINFIVSGRRLYGPGTNLTLEIATFIVLPAVYLFLFDGKVNDCCGDTATFSPPHKLYIYTLIIICVLNYFYSSLHKGRSGPVPEVIKNSILLISLVFNIFIARQIDGEFLWLFGNAPIIMLLIMQLIKNHRSFLALNNEGPSGSAGFMETCAWKILMLKPFIKITFLFVLCLPLLSIITAFLMIFGQKPDSAIRAFTDTYRQGFSELDHLCDNVACGGHYLCSVAAKGHKKLVKPRRLGLRNGQLITCNRQLLIANAFEDMLQEKFPALHRYIRNRYNKVGNYIHKYYHFFNIKIVSDFTYILMKPAEWIFLLALYCVDEKPENRIEKQYLHPADRQIADLYTR
;
A
#
# COMPACT_ATOMS: atom_id res chain seq x y z
N MET A 1 -11.57 8.87 -6.73
CA MET A 1 -11.74 7.40 -6.78
C MET A 1 -11.93 6.88 -8.20
N PHE A 2 -12.93 7.36 -8.96
CA PHE A 2 -13.21 6.90 -10.34
C PHE A 2 -12.00 7.05 -11.31
N ILE A 3 -11.29 8.17 -11.27
CA ILE A 3 -10.09 8.40 -12.11
C ILE A 3 -8.97 7.40 -11.78
N LEU A 4 -8.76 7.06 -10.50
CA LEU A 4 -7.75 6.07 -10.10
C LEU A 4 -8.15 4.66 -10.57
N VAL A 5 -9.43 4.32 -10.52
CA VAL A 5 -9.91 3.03 -11.03
C VAL A 5 -9.68 2.90 -12.53
N ILE A 6 -9.89 3.96 -13.30
CA ILE A 6 -9.60 3.96 -14.74
C ILE A 6 -8.09 3.90 -14.98
N LEU A 7 -7.31 4.71 -14.26
CA LEU A 7 -5.86 4.82 -14.43
C LEU A 7 -5.15 3.48 -14.17
N PHE A 8 -5.51 2.77 -13.11
CA PHE A 8 -4.95 1.45 -12.78
C PHE A 8 -5.65 0.32 -13.54
N GLY A 9 -6.96 0.40 -13.72
CA GLY A 9 -7.76 -0.68 -14.28
C GLY A 9 -7.58 -0.88 -15.78
N LEU A 10 -7.55 0.20 -16.57
CA LEU A 10 -7.48 0.09 -18.03
C LEU A 10 -6.16 -0.57 -18.50
N PRO A 11 -4.97 -0.13 -18.07
CA PRO A 11 -3.72 -0.80 -18.45
C PRO A 11 -3.68 -2.26 -18.01
N ALA A 12 -4.16 -2.56 -16.79
CA ALA A 12 -4.19 -3.91 -16.26
C ALA A 12 -5.05 -4.86 -17.09
N VAL A 13 -6.26 -4.43 -17.49
CA VAL A 13 -7.15 -5.22 -18.34
C VAL A 13 -6.55 -5.43 -19.73
N LEU A 14 -5.97 -4.38 -20.33
CA LEU A 14 -5.33 -4.49 -21.64
C LEU A 14 -4.14 -5.45 -21.61
N ILE A 15 -3.33 -5.42 -20.55
CA ILE A 15 -2.21 -6.35 -20.35
C ILE A 15 -2.70 -7.77 -20.10
N LEU A 16 -3.78 -7.96 -19.33
CA LEU A 16 -4.37 -9.28 -19.13
C LEU A 16 -4.82 -9.91 -20.47
N ILE A 17 -5.50 -9.14 -21.31
CA ILE A 17 -5.93 -9.59 -22.65
C ILE A 17 -4.72 -9.94 -23.52
N ASP A 18 -3.70 -9.08 -23.53
CA ASP A 18 -2.45 -9.31 -24.26
C ASP A 18 -1.69 -10.54 -23.75
N PHE A 19 -1.66 -10.74 -22.43
CA PHE A 19 -1.05 -11.90 -21.78
C PHE A 19 -1.75 -13.20 -22.20
N ILE A 20 -3.09 -13.24 -22.14
CA ILE A 20 -3.87 -14.41 -22.59
C ILE A 20 -3.57 -14.69 -24.07
N ASN A 21 -3.58 -13.66 -24.92
CA ASN A 21 -3.24 -13.82 -26.34
C ASN A 21 -1.80 -14.31 -26.53
N PHE A 22 -0.85 -13.81 -25.76
CA PHE A 22 0.57 -14.21 -25.84
C PHE A 22 0.77 -15.67 -25.43
N ILE A 23 0.06 -16.15 -24.41
CA ILE A 23 0.12 -17.57 -23.99
C ILE A 23 -0.44 -18.47 -25.09
N VAL A 24 -1.53 -18.08 -25.75
CA VAL A 24 -2.20 -18.88 -26.79
C VAL A 24 -1.46 -18.82 -28.14
N SER A 25 -1.14 -17.62 -28.63
CA SER A 25 -0.59 -17.40 -29.97
C SER A 25 0.95 -17.33 -30.02
N GLY A 26 1.58 -17.13 -28.86
CA GLY A 26 3.02 -16.89 -28.75
C GLY A 26 3.48 -15.49 -29.18
N ARG A 27 2.56 -14.59 -29.56
CA ARG A 27 2.85 -13.23 -30.02
C ARG A 27 2.05 -12.19 -29.22
N ARG A 28 2.57 -10.98 -29.10
CA ARG A 28 1.85 -9.85 -28.49
C ARG A 28 0.67 -9.47 -29.38
N LEU A 29 -0.47 -9.14 -28.78
CA LEU A 29 -1.71 -8.78 -29.46
C LEU A 29 -1.59 -7.40 -30.13
N TYR A 30 -1.05 -6.42 -29.40
CA TYR A 30 -0.98 -5.05 -29.88
C TYR A 30 0.32 -4.75 -30.61
N GLY A 31 0.33 -3.63 -31.35
CA GLY A 31 1.50 -3.13 -32.05
C GLY A 31 2.63 -2.64 -31.10
N PRO A 32 3.84 -2.39 -31.63
CA PRO A 32 4.99 -2.02 -30.82
C PRO A 32 4.80 -0.70 -30.05
N GLY A 33 4.13 0.29 -30.65
CA GLY A 33 3.84 1.57 -29.99
C GLY A 33 2.91 1.41 -28.79
N THR A 34 1.79 0.72 -28.97
CA THR A 34 0.82 0.42 -27.91
C THR A 34 1.43 -0.44 -26.79
N ASN A 35 2.25 -1.44 -27.14
CA ASN A 35 2.95 -2.25 -26.14
C ASN A 35 3.91 -1.40 -25.31
N LEU A 36 4.69 -0.54 -25.95
CA LEU A 36 5.61 0.37 -25.25
C LEU A 36 4.85 1.33 -24.32
N THR A 37 3.71 1.87 -24.77
CA THR A 37 2.85 2.73 -23.93
C THR A 37 2.35 1.97 -22.69
N LEU A 38 1.86 0.74 -22.85
CA LEU A 38 1.39 -0.08 -21.74
C LEU A 38 2.54 -0.44 -20.77
N GLU A 39 3.72 -0.74 -21.31
CA GLU A 39 4.92 -1.04 -20.52
C GLU A 39 5.38 0.17 -19.70
N ILE A 40 5.44 1.37 -20.31
CA ILE A 40 5.77 2.62 -19.60
C ILE A 40 4.71 2.95 -18.55
N ALA A 41 3.43 2.82 -18.90
CA ALA A 41 2.35 3.06 -17.95
C ALA A 41 2.50 2.17 -16.71
N THR A 42 2.84 0.89 -16.91
CA THR A 42 2.86 -0.13 -15.86
C THR A 42 4.13 -0.13 -15.02
N PHE A 43 5.31 0.01 -15.64
CA PHE A 43 6.59 -0.02 -14.92
C PHE A 43 7.03 1.34 -14.36
N ILE A 44 6.50 2.45 -14.90
CA ILE A 44 6.96 3.80 -14.53
C ILE A 44 5.80 4.62 -13.96
N VAL A 45 4.74 4.83 -14.74
CA VAL A 45 3.68 5.78 -14.36
C VAL A 45 2.92 5.30 -13.13
N LEU A 46 2.43 4.06 -13.12
CA LEU A 46 1.64 3.53 -12.00
C LEU A 46 2.44 3.46 -10.68
N PRO A 47 3.68 2.93 -10.65
CA PRO A 47 4.51 2.98 -9.45
C PRO A 47 4.81 4.41 -9.00
N ALA A 48 5.10 5.34 -9.91
CA ALA A 48 5.37 6.74 -9.57
C ALA A 48 4.13 7.43 -8.97
N VAL A 49 2.95 7.19 -9.55
CA VAL A 49 1.66 7.67 -9.01
C VAL A 49 1.39 7.05 -7.64
N TYR A 50 1.68 5.77 -7.46
CA TYR A 50 1.55 5.11 -6.17
C TYR A 50 2.45 5.77 -5.11
N LEU A 51 3.74 5.91 -5.40
CA LEU A 51 4.69 6.52 -4.46
C LEU A 51 4.32 7.98 -4.15
N PHE A 52 3.86 8.74 -5.15
CA PHE A 52 3.44 10.12 -4.93
C PHE A 52 2.20 10.26 -4.04
N LEU A 53 1.24 9.34 -4.18
CA LEU A 53 -0.04 9.42 -3.47
C LEU A 53 -0.05 8.69 -2.12
N PHE A 54 0.73 7.62 -1.97
CA PHE A 54 0.60 6.68 -0.85
C PHE A 54 1.91 6.45 -0.08
N ASP A 55 3.08 6.86 -0.58
CA ASP A 55 4.33 6.74 0.19
C ASP A 55 4.48 7.89 1.18
N GLY A 56 4.22 7.61 2.46
CA GLY A 56 4.49 8.55 3.54
C GLY A 56 5.98 8.91 3.64
N LYS A 57 6.29 10.18 3.91
CA LYS A 57 7.70 10.62 4.05
C LYS A 57 8.34 10.22 5.37
N VAL A 58 7.51 9.95 6.38
CA VAL A 58 7.91 9.64 7.75
C VAL A 58 7.33 8.29 8.12
N ASN A 59 7.96 7.61 9.06
CA ASN A 59 7.43 6.39 9.62
C ASN A 59 6.89 6.72 11.02
N ASP A 60 5.58 6.91 11.13
CA ASP A 60 4.89 7.30 12.37
C ASP A 60 3.66 6.42 12.60
N CYS A 61 3.46 5.99 13.85
CA CYS A 61 2.26 5.30 14.34
C CYS A 61 0.95 6.04 14.05
N CYS A 62 0.99 7.38 14.11
CA CYS A 62 -0.21 8.20 14.18
C CYS A 62 -0.53 9.01 12.91
N GLY A 63 0.33 8.93 11.89
CA GLY A 63 0.26 9.74 10.68
C GLY A 63 0.42 8.92 9.41
N ASP A 64 0.97 9.56 8.36
CA ASP A 64 1.30 8.90 7.10
C ASP A 64 2.43 7.90 7.32
N THR A 65 2.14 6.63 7.18
CA THR A 65 3.12 5.56 7.26
C THR A 65 3.82 5.41 5.91
N ALA A 66 5.14 5.55 5.90
CA ALA A 66 5.95 5.21 4.73
C ALA A 66 5.66 3.78 4.24
N THR A 67 5.65 3.56 2.92
CA THR A 67 5.52 2.21 2.35
C THR A 67 6.78 1.40 2.65
N PHE A 68 7.94 2.06 2.57
CA PHE A 68 9.23 1.50 2.92
C PHE A 68 9.91 2.35 3.99
N SER A 69 10.66 1.72 4.88
CA SER A 69 11.36 2.42 5.96
C SER A 69 12.25 3.54 5.41
N PRO A 70 12.07 4.82 5.84
CA PRO A 70 12.84 5.95 5.34
C PRO A 70 14.38 5.79 5.35
N PRO A 71 15.01 5.22 6.40
CA PRO A 71 16.47 4.99 6.38
C PRO A 71 16.93 3.98 5.32
N HIS A 72 16.06 3.08 4.89
CA HIS A 72 16.39 1.95 4.01
C HIS A 72 15.77 2.06 2.60
N LYS A 73 14.92 3.05 2.34
CA LYS A 73 14.22 3.22 1.05
C LYS A 73 15.15 3.38 -0.16
N LEU A 74 16.37 3.88 0.04
CA LEU A 74 17.36 3.99 -1.03
C LEU A 74 17.64 2.61 -1.65
N TYR A 75 17.74 1.56 -0.83
CA TYR A 75 17.95 0.20 -1.30
C TYR A 75 16.82 -0.26 -2.24
N ILE A 76 15.57 -0.03 -1.82
CA ILE A 76 14.37 -0.37 -2.60
C ILE A 76 14.35 0.40 -3.92
N TYR A 77 14.58 1.71 -3.89
CA TYR A 77 14.56 2.53 -5.11
C TYR A 77 15.68 2.16 -6.08
N THR A 78 16.87 1.84 -5.59
CA THR A 78 17.94 1.31 -6.44
C THR A 78 17.53 -0.01 -7.10
N LEU A 79 16.92 -0.95 -6.36
CA LEU A 79 16.42 -2.18 -6.94
C LEU A 79 15.32 -1.94 -7.97
N ILE A 80 14.35 -1.07 -7.70
CA ILE A 80 13.29 -0.70 -8.66
C ILE A 80 13.92 -0.16 -9.95
N ILE A 81 14.87 0.77 -9.84
CA ILE A 81 15.56 1.34 -11.01
C ILE A 81 16.28 0.27 -11.82
N ILE A 82 17.06 -0.61 -11.17
CA ILE A 82 17.75 -1.71 -11.85
C ILE A 82 16.75 -2.64 -12.55
N CYS A 83 15.65 -2.98 -11.88
CA CYS A 83 14.59 -3.85 -12.43
C CYS A 83 13.93 -3.23 -13.67
N VAL A 84 13.57 -1.94 -13.59
CA VAL A 84 12.94 -1.20 -14.69
C VAL A 84 13.89 -1.06 -15.88
N LEU A 85 15.13 -0.63 -15.64
CA LEU A 85 16.14 -0.50 -16.69
C LEU A 85 16.42 -1.84 -17.37
N ASN A 86 16.56 -2.92 -16.60
CA ASN A 86 16.77 -4.25 -17.15
C ASN A 86 15.56 -4.75 -17.96
N TYR A 87 14.33 -4.48 -17.50
CA TYR A 87 13.13 -4.81 -18.26
C TYR A 87 13.10 -4.12 -19.62
N PHE A 88 13.30 -2.80 -19.67
CA PHE A 88 13.28 -2.06 -20.93
C PHE A 88 14.46 -2.42 -21.83
N TYR A 89 15.65 -2.61 -21.26
CA TYR A 89 16.80 -3.14 -22.01
C TYR A 89 16.44 -4.48 -22.66
N SER A 90 15.84 -5.40 -21.90
CA SER A 90 15.44 -6.71 -22.42
C SER A 90 14.29 -6.65 -23.44
N SER A 91 13.32 -5.75 -23.26
CA SER A 91 12.15 -5.61 -24.14
C SER A 91 12.52 -5.02 -25.49
N LEU A 92 13.38 -3.99 -25.48
CA LEU A 92 13.78 -3.21 -26.66
C LEU A 92 14.97 -3.81 -27.42
N HIS A 93 15.79 -4.64 -26.78
CA HIS A 93 16.94 -5.27 -27.44
C HIS A 93 16.46 -6.31 -28.48
N LYS A 94 16.81 -6.06 -29.75
CA LYS A 94 16.50 -6.94 -30.90
C LYS A 94 17.71 -7.75 -31.40
N GLY A 95 18.89 -7.53 -30.80
CA GLY A 95 20.14 -8.14 -31.23
C GLY A 95 20.41 -9.51 -30.60
N ARG A 96 21.47 -10.18 -31.09
CA ARG A 96 22.00 -11.40 -30.48
C ARG A 96 22.81 -11.01 -29.25
N SER A 97 22.28 -11.29 -28.06
CA SER A 97 23.05 -11.20 -26.82
C SER A 97 23.89 -12.47 -26.65
N GLY A 98 25.13 -12.31 -26.19
CA GLY A 98 25.95 -13.45 -25.76
C GLY A 98 25.32 -14.18 -24.57
N PRO A 99 25.74 -15.43 -24.29
CA PRO A 99 25.16 -16.24 -23.21
C PRO A 99 25.25 -15.60 -21.82
N VAL A 100 26.37 -14.94 -21.48
CA VAL A 100 26.58 -14.35 -20.15
C VAL A 100 25.64 -13.16 -19.91
N PRO A 101 25.56 -12.14 -20.78
CA PRO A 101 24.55 -11.08 -20.67
C PRO A 101 23.12 -11.61 -20.60
N GLU A 102 22.80 -12.67 -21.34
CA GLU A 102 21.47 -13.27 -21.33
C GLU A 102 21.13 -13.93 -19.98
N VAL A 103 22.08 -14.61 -19.35
CA VAL A 103 21.93 -15.12 -17.98
C VAL A 103 21.71 -13.98 -16.98
N ILE A 104 22.50 -12.90 -17.05
CA ILE A 104 22.38 -11.76 -16.14
C ILE A 104 21.01 -11.09 -16.29
N LYS A 105 20.60 -10.77 -17.53
CA LYS A 105 19.29 -10.17 -17.81
C LYS A 105 18.14 -10.99 -17.24
N ASN A 106 18.15 -12.31 -17.47
CA ASN A 106 17.08 -13.19 -17.00
C ASN A 106 17.10 -13.39 -15.48
N SER A 107 18.28 -13.35 -14.85
CA SER A 107 18.40 -13.39 -13.39
C SER A 107 17.83 -12.12 -12.75
N ILE A 108 18.12 -10.94 -13.33
CA ILE A 108 17.54 -9.68 -12.86
C ILE A 108 16.01 -9.66 -13.08
N LEU A 109 15.49 -10.21 -14.18
CA LEU A 109 14.03 -10.35 -14.38
C LEU A 109 13.37 -11.25 -13.31
N LEU A 110 14.06 -12.30 -12.85
CA LEU A 110 13.57 -13.13 -11.73
C LEU A 110 13.64 -12.40 -10.40
N ILE A 111 14.69 -11.61 -10.16
CA ILE A 111 14.74 -10.69 -9.01
C ILE A 111 13.53 -9.74 -9.05
N SER A 112 13.25 -9.11 -10.20
CA SER A 112 12.09 -8.23 -10.37
C SER A 112 10.77 -8.94 -10.05
N LEU A 113 10.61 -10.19 -10.49
CA LEU A 113 9.40 -10.98 -10.26
C LEU A 113 9.18 -11.23 -8.77
N VAL A 114 10.21 -11.74 -8.09
CA VAL A 114 10.15 -12.03 -6.65
C VAL A 114 9.93 -10.73 -5.89
N PHE A 115 10.71 -9.70 -6.19
CA PHE A 115 10.63 -8.41 -5.52
C PHE A 115 9.25 -7.74 -5.65
N ASN A 116 8.62 -7.84 -6.83
CA ASN A 116 7.26 -7.37 -7.05
C ASN A 116 6.23 -8.12 -6.17
N ILE A 117 6.43 -9.42 -5.91
CA ILE A 117 5.57 -10.18 -4.97
C ILE A 117 5.75 -9.66 -3.53
N PHE A 118 6.97 -9.33 -3.12
CA PHE A 118 7.21 -8.69 -1.81
C PHE A 118 6.55 -7.32 -1.72
N ILE A 119 6.68 -6.47 -2.76
CA ILE A 119 6.01 -5.16 -2.81
C ILE A 119 4.48 -5.32 -2.75
N ALA A 120 3.92 -6.24 -3.52
CA ALA A 120 2.50 -6.59 -3.49
C ALA A 120 2.01 -6.95 -2.08
N ARG A 121 2.80 -7.76 -1.35
CA ARG A 121 2.44 -8.14 0.01
C ARG A 121 2.59 -7.00 1.01
N GLN A 122 3.60 -6.14 0.82
CA GLN A 122 3.86 -4.96 1.64
C GLN A 122 2.73 -3.94 1.54
N ILE A 123 2.25 -3.68 0.33
CA ILE A 123 1.16 -2.75 0.05
C ILE A 123 -0.17 -3.47 0.38
N ASP A 124 -0.66 -3.28 1.61
CA ASP A 124 -1.91 -3.89 2.08
C ASP A 124 -3.14 -3.31 1.35
N GLY A 125 -3.48 -3.87 0.18
CA GLY A 125 -4.63 -3.47 -0.63
C GLY A 125 -4.84 -4.34 -1.88
N GLU A 126 -5.89 -5.17 -1.86
CA GLU A 126 -6.23 -6.12 -2.95
C GLU A 126 -6.37 -5.45 -4.32
N PHE A 127 -6.93 -4.24 -4.36
CA PHE A 127 -7.07 -3.46 -5.60
C PHE A 127 -5.71 -3.12 -6.22
N LEU A 128 -4.75 -2.67 -5.42
CA LEU A 128 -3.40 -2.31 -5.87
C LEU A 128 -2.59 -3.55 -6.26
N TRP A 129 -2.86 -4.68 -5.61
CA TRP A 129 -2.30 -5.96 -6.02
C TRP A 129 -2.79 -6.37 -7.42
N LEU A 130 -4.11 -6.39 -7.62
CA LEU A 130 -4.74 -6.87 -8.85
C LEU A 130 -4.46 -5.94 -10.05
N PHE A 131 -4.57 -4.63 -9.86
CA PHE A 131 -4.47 -3.66 -10.96
C PHE A 131 -3.11 -2.97 -11.06
N GLY A 132 -2.22 -3.13 -10.07
CA GLY A 132 -0.86 -2.57 -10.09
C GLY A 132 0.21 -3.63 -10.27
N ASN A 133 0.28 -4.59 -9.35
CA ASN A 133 1.38 -5.56 -9.29
C ASN A 133 1.20 -6.74 -10.26
N ALA A 134 -0.02 -7.26 -10.42
CA ALA A 134 -0.28 -8.40 -11.32
C ALA A 134 0.06 -8.13 -12.80
N PRO A 135 -0.24 -6.95 -13.38
CA PRO A 135 0.19 -6.61 -14.75
C PRO A 135 1.72 -6.60 -14.91
N ILE A 136 2.46 -6.14 -13.89
CA ILE A 136 3.93 -6.20 -13.89
C ILE A 136 4.40 -7.67 -13.94
N ILE A 137 3.80 -8.55 -13.12
CA ILE A 137 4.09 -10.00 -13.14
C ILE A 137 3.87 -10.59 -14.55
N MET A 138 2.74 -10.27 -15.18
CA MET A 138 2.42 -10.73 -16.54
C MET A 138 3.47 -10.28 -17.56
N LEU A 139 3.86 -9.01 -17.55
CA LEU A 139 4.89 -8.47 -18.42
C LEU A 139 6.26 -9.14 -18.20
N LEU A 140 6.66 -9.36 -16.94
CA LEU A 140 7.91 -10.05 -16.60
C LEU A 140 7.93 -11.49 -17.10
N ILE A 141 6.82 -12.23 -16.93
CA ILE A 141 6.68 -13.61 -17.43
C ILE A 141 6.76 -13.64 -18.95
N MET A 142 6.05 -12.75 -19.66
CA MET A 142 6.13 -12.67 -21.12
C MET A 142 7.56 -12.38 -21.58
N GLN A 143 8.28 -11.49 -20.90
CA GLN A 143 9.65 -11.16 -21.25
C GLN A 143 10.60 -12.34 -21.02
N LEU A 144 10.47 -13.09 -19.92
CA LEU A 144 11.24 -14.32 -19.67
C LEU A 144 10.99 -15.38 -20.76
N ILE A 145 9.72 -15.57 -21.17
CA ILE A 145 9.36 -16.50 -22.25
C ILE A 145 9.94 -16.03 -23.59
N LYS A 146 9.83 -14.73 -23.91
CA LYS A 146 10.38 -14.13 -25.13
C LYS A 146 11.90 -14.31 -25.18
N ASN A 147 12.61 -14.01 -24.10
CA ASN A 147 14.05 -14.20 -23.99
C ASN A 147 14.46 -15.66 -24.24
N HIS A 148 13.74 -16.60 -23.61
CA HIS A 148 14.01 -18.02 -23.81
C HIS A 148 13.83 -18.46 -25.27
N ARG A 149 12.69 -18.12 -25.88
CA ARG A 149 12.40 -18.50 -27.27
C ARG A 149 13.41 -17.88 -28.25
N SER A 150 13.72 -16.61 -28.07
CA SER A 150 14.71 -15.89 -28.89
C SER A 150 16.11 -16.50 -28.74
N PHE A 151 16.53 -16.85 -27.53
CA PHE A 151 17.85 -17.44 -27.30
C PHE A 151 17.99 -18.81 -27.97
N LEU A 152 16.96 -19.66 -27.89
CA LEU A 152 16.95 -20.95 -28.58
C LEU A 152 17.01 -20.76 -30.10
N ALA A 153 16.19 -19.87 -30.65
CA ALA A 153 16.12 -19.63 -32.11
C ALA A 153 17.46 -19.14 -32.69
N LEU A 154 18.23 -18.34 -31.96
CA LEU A 154 19.48 -17.74 -32.42
C LEU A 154 20.73 -18.57 -32.14
N ASN A 155 20.66 -19.61 -31.30
CA ASN A 155 21.82 -20.39 -30.84
C ASN A 155 21.64 -21.91 -31.01
N ASN A 156 20.92 -22.34 -32.05
CA ASN A 156 20.77 -23.75 -32.41
C ASN A 156 22.11 -24.42 -32.75
N GLU A 157 23.03 -23.66 -33.35
CA GLU A 157 24.42 -24.05 -33.53
C GLU A 157 25.18 -23.64 -32.27
N GLY A 158 25.80 -24.61 -31.59
CA GLY A 158 26.37 -24.45 -30.25
C GLY A 158 27.42 -23.34 -30.10
N PRO A 159 28.02 -23.18 -28.90
CA PRO A 159 29.01 -22.13 -28.68
C PRO A 159 30.18 -22.29 -29.67
N SER A 160 30.62 -21.18 -30.26
CA SER A 160 31.78 -21.14 -31.15
C SER A 160 33.01 -21.76 -30.47
N GLY A 161 33.90 -22.41 -31.23
CA GLY A 161 35.04 -23.17 -30.70
C GLY A 161 36.07 -22.41 -29.85
N SER A 162 35.90 -21.10 -29.65
CA SER A 162 36.73 -20.24 -28.80
C SER A 162 36.02 -19.71 -27.54
N ALA A 163 34.86 -20.27 -27.16
CA ALA A 163 34.09 -19.78 -26.02
C ALA A 163 34.81 -20.04 -24.68
N GLY A 164 34.85 -19.02 -23.81
CA GLY A 164 35.42 -19.15 -22.46
C GLY A 164 34.60 -20.06 -21.55
N PHE A 165 35.17 -20.48 -20.41
CA PHE A 165 34.48 -21.33 -19.43
C PHE A 165 33.13 -20.74 -18.99
N MET A 166 33.10 -19.46 -18.63
CA MET A 166 31.89 -18.78 -18.16
C MET A 166 30.81 -18.70 -19.23
N GLU A 167 31.21 -18.49 -20.49
CA GLU A 167 30.30 -18.47 -21.64
C GLU A 167 29.70 -19.85 -21.90
N THR A 168 30.52 -20.90 -21.82
CA THR A 168 30.07 -22.28 -21.97
C THR A 168 29.08 -22.68 -20.86
N CYS A 169 29.37 -22.31 -19.61
CA CYS A 169 28.45 -22.53 -18.49
C CYS A 169 27.13 -21.79 -18.67
N ALA A 170 27.18 -20.50 -19.04
CA ALA A 170 26.00 -19.69 -19.28
C ALA A 170 25.14 -20.26 -20.42
N TRP A 171 25.77 -20.69 -21.52
CA TRP A 171 25.08 -21.33 -22.63
C TRP A 171 24.40 -22.62 -22.20
N LYS A 172 25.10 -23.49 -21.45
CA LYS A 172 24.53 -24.73 -20.90
C LYS A 172 23.31 -24.44 -20.05
N ILE A 173 23.37 -23.46 -19.13
CA ILE A 173 22.24 -23.07 -18.28
C ILE A 173 21.04 -22.62 -19.12
N LEU A 174 21.27 -21.79 -20.14
CA LEU A 174 20.20 -21.23 -20.98
C LEU A 174 19.51 -22.27 -21.88
N MET A 175 20.23 -23.34 -22.23
CA MET A 175 19.71 -24.48 -23.01
C MET A 175 18.95 -25.52 -22.17
N LEU A 176 18.98 -25.43 -20.84
CA LEU A 176 18.22 -26.33 -19.98
C LEU A 176 16.70 -26.15 -20.17
N LYS A 177 15.95 -27.20 -19.82
CA LYS A 177 14.49 -27.14 -19.74
C LYS A 177 14.06 -26.00 -18.79
N PRO A 178 12.93 -25.31 -19.07
CA PRO A 178 12.53 -24.11 -18.34
C PRO A 178 12.56 -24.22 -16.80
N PHE A 179 12.03 -25.31 -16.24
CA PHE A 179 12.01 -25.53 -14.79
C PHE A 179 13.41 -25.54 -14.16
N ILE A 180 14.33 -26.33 -14.73
CA ILE A 180 15.70 -26.47 -14.22
C ILE A 180 16.47 -25.16 -14.42
N LYS A 181 16.31 -24.52 -15.58
CA LYS A 181 16.93 -23.23 -15.88
C LYS A 181 16.54 -22.17 -14.85
N ILE A 182 15.25 -22.06 -14.51
CA ILE A 182 14.76 -21.08 -13.53
C ILE A 182 15.41 -21.33 -12.16
N THR A 183 15.60 -22.59 -11.74
CA THR A 183 16.30 -22.90 -10.48
C THR A 183 17.73 -22.37 -10.47
N PHE A 184 18.50 -22.59 -11.53
CA PHE A 184 19.88 -22.07 -11.61
C PHE A 184 19.92 -20.54 -11.64
N LEU A 185 19.05 -19.90 -12.41
CA LEU A 185 18.96 -18.45 -12.46
C LEU A 185 18.52 -17.85 -11.11
N PHE A 186 17.65 -18.54 -10.37
CA PHE A 186 17.23 -18.15 -9.03
C PHE A 186 18.40 -18.20 -8.04
N VAL A 187 19.22 -19.26 -8.07
CA VAL A 187 20.45 -19.32 -7.25
C VAL A 187 21.40 -18.17 -7.59
N LEU A 188 21.53 -17.82 -8.87
CA LEU A 188 22.36 -16.69 -9.33
C LEU A 188 21.83 -15.32 -8.87
N CYS A 189 20.58 -15.23 -8.42
CA CYS A 189 20.07 -13.99 -7.83
C CYS A 189 20.84 -13.61 -6.56
N LEU A 190 21.30 -14.58 -5.77
CA LEU A 190 22.03 -14.33 -4.51
C LEU A 190 23.33 -13.53 -4.73
N PRO A 191 24.30 -13.97 -5.56
CA PRO A 191 25.50 -13.18 -5.79
C PRO A 191 25.22 -11.82 -6.42
N LEU A 192 24.20 -11.70 -7.29
CA LEU A 192 23.80 -10.41 -7.86
C LEU A 192 23.28 -9.45 -6.79
N LEU A 193 22.40 -9.91 -5.90
CA LEU A 193 21.91 -9.12 -4.78
C LEU A 193 23.03 -8.76 -3.79
N SER A 194 24.00 -9.66 -3.58
CA SER A 194 25.19 -9.37 -2.76
C SER A 194 26.03 -8.26 -3.37
N ILE A 195 26.23 -8.23 -4.69
CA ILE A 195 26.96 -7.14 -5.38
C ILE A 195 26.22 -5.81 -5.23
N ILE A 196 24.90 -5.81 -5.43
CA ILE A 196 24.07 -4.59 -5.27
C ILE A 196 24.14 -4.10 -3.81
N THR A 197 24.07 -5.02 -2.85
CA THR A 197 24.17 -4.70 -1.42
C THR A 197 25.55 -4.14 -1.08
N ALA A 198 26.63 -4.76 -1.57
CA ALA A 198 28.00 -4.27 -1.38
C ALA A 198 28.20 -2.87 -1.95
N PHE A 199 27.68 -2.60 -3.14
CA PHE A 199 27.71 -1.26 -3.73
C PHE A 199 26.96 -0.24 -2.87
N LEU A 200 25.76 -0.58 -2.39
CA LEU A 200 24.97 0.31 -1.54
C LEU A 200 25.57 0.55 -0.15
N MET A 201 26.35 -0.40 0.39
CA MET A 201 27.10 -0.19 1.63
C MET A 201 28.11 0.96 1.51
N ILE A 202 28.68 1.19 0.31
CA ILE A 202 29.57 2.35 0.05
C ILE A 202 28.81 3.67 0.22
N PHE A 203 27.49 3.68 -0.02
CA PHE A 203 26.61 4.83 0.20
C PHE A 203 25.99 4.87 1.62
N GLY A 204 26.52 4.08 2.55
CA GLY A 204 26.09 4.07 3.95
C GLY A 204 24.84 3.24 4.24
N GLN A 205 24.39 2.38 3.31
CA GLN A 205 23.34 1.40 3.61
C GLN A 205 23.90 0.24 4.44
N LYS A 206 23.01 -0.44 5.17
CA LYS A 206 23.37 -1.62 5.98
C LYS A 206 23.14 -2.91 5.18
N PRO A 207 23.81 -4.03 5.51
CA PRO A 207 23.62 -5.29 4.82
C PRO A 207 22.18 -5.86 4.97
N ASP A 208 21.51 -5.52 6.07
CA ASP A 208 20.13 -5.89 6.38
C ASP A 208 19.09 -4.88 5.85
N SER A 209 19.51 -3.81 5.14
CA SER A 209 18.61 -2.80 4.56
C SER A 209 17.53 -3.41 3.65
N ALA A 210 17.84 -4.52 2.95
CA ALA A 210 16.91 -5.22 2.08
C ALA A 210 15.66 -5.74 2.83
N ILE A 211 15.84 -6.16 4.08
CA ILE A 211 14.78 -6.70 4.93
C ILE A 211 14.14 -5.55 5.72
N ARG A 212 14.96 -4.71 6.35
CA ARG A 212 14.51 -3.60 7.20
C ARG A 212 13.72 -2.54 6.47
N ALA A 213 13.92 -2.39 5.15
CA ALA A 213 13.06 -1.55 4.34
C ALA A 213 11.58 -1.97 4.40
N PHE A 214 11.28 -3.25 4.59
CA PHE A 214 9.92 -3.79 4.74
C PHE A 214 9.49 -3.86 6.20
N THR A 215 10.36 -4.33 7.10
CA THR A 215 10.00 -4.63 8.50
C THR A 215 9.99 -3.42 9.42
N ASP A 216 10.91 -2.47 9.23
CA ASP A 216 10.98 -1.22 10.02
C ASP A 216 9.93 -0.20 9.51
N THR A 217 8.68 -0.64 9.39
CA THR A 217 7.51 0.13 8.96
C THR A 217 6.34 -0.10 9.91
N TYR A 218 5.31 0.74 9.83
CA TYR A 218 4.04 0.56 10.54
C TYR A 218 2.89 0.27 9.56
N ARG A 219 1.99 -0.64 9.95
CA ARG A 219 0.70 -0.96 9.32
C ARG A 219 0.78 -1.38 7.85
N GLN A 220 1.93 -1.90 7.43
CA GLN A 220 2.16 -2.54 6.14
C GLN A 220 2.19 -4.05 6.29
N GLY A 221 2.23 -4.77 5.17
CA GLY A 221 2.10 -6.23 5.18
C GLY A 221 3.21 -6.98 5.93
N PHE A 222 4.43 -6.45 5.96
CA PHE A 222 5.57 -7.02 6.69
C PHE A 222 5.99 -6.19 7.91
N SER A 223 5.17 -5.22 8.36
CA SER A 223 5.53 -4.35 9.48
C SER A 223 5.76 -5.14 10.78
N GLU A 224 6.87 -4.85 11.45
CA GLU A 224 7.20 -5.40 12.77
C GLU A 224 7.06 -4.35 13.88
N LEU A 225 6.95 -3.06 13.54
CA LEU A 225 6.91 -1.99 14.53
C LEU A 225 5.50 -1.74 15.11
N ASP A 226 4.45 -2.39 14.61
CA ASP A 226 3.05 -2.12 14.98
C ASP A 226 2.78 -2.19 16.50
N HIS A 227 3.45 -3.10 17.20
CA HIS A 227 3.36 -3.24 18.66
C HIS A 227 3.81 -1.99 19.42
N LEU A 228 4.71 -1.18 18.84
CA LEU A 228 5.13 0.09 19.45
C LEU A 228 4.01 1.12 19.44
N CYS A 229 2.95 0.93 18.65
CA CYS A 229 1.80 1.80 18.59
C CYS A 229 0.69 1.44 19.59
N ASP A 230 0.76 0.30 20.27
CA ASP A 230 -0.33 -0.20 21.14
C ASP A 230 -0.64 0.74 22.31
N ASN A 231 0.36 1.48 22.80
CA ASN A 231 0.24 2.42 23.92
C ASN A 231 0.43 3.88 23.49
N VAL A 232 0.50 4.16 22.18
CA VAL A 232 0.62 5.51 21.67
C VAL A 232 -0.77 6.10 21.50
N ALA A 233 -1.07 7.15 22.28
CA ALA A 233 -2.31 7.91 22.14
C ALA A 233 -2.27 8.75 20.85
N CYS A 234 -2.51 8.11 19.71
CA CYS A 234 -2.66 8.80 18.44
C CYS A 234 -3.87 9.73 18.49
N GLY A 235 -3.64 11.02 18.22
CA GLY A 235 -4.65 12.06 18.35
C GLY A 235 -5.93 11.80 17.54
N GLY A 236 -7.02 11.55 18.27
CA GLY A 236 -8.40 11.80 17.85
C GLY A 236 -9.18 10.59 17.29
N HIS A 237 -10.44 10.49 17.71
CA HIS A 237 -11.46 9.81 16.90
C HIS A 237 -11.57 10.53 15.57
N TYR A 238 -11.83 9.83 14.48
CA TYR A 238 -12.08 10.48 13.19
C TYR A 238 -13.20 11.53 13.26
N LEU A 239 -14.25 11.33 14.10
CA LEU A 239 -15.26 12.39 14.38
C LEU A 239 -14.66 13.67 14.96
N CYS A 240 -13.68 13.55 15.87
CA CYS A 240 -13.03 14.72 16.47
C CYS A 240 -12.23 15.50 15.41
N SER A 241 -11.59 14.79 14.47
CA SER A 241 -10.92 15.43 13.32
C SER A 241 -11.90 16.09 12.38
N VAL A 242 -13.02 15.44 12.06
CA VAL A 242 -14.09 16.02 11.24
C VAL A 242 -14.64 17.30 11.87
N ALA A 243 -14.92 17.27 13.19
CA ALA A 243 -15.40 18.43 13.94
C ALA A 243 -14.39 19.60 13.98
N ALA A 244 -13.09 19.31 14.02
CA ALA A 244 -12.03 20.31 14.09
C ALA A 244 -11.60 20.85 12.71
N LYS A 245 -11.59 20.02 11.67
CA LYS A 245 -10.96 20.32 10.37
C LYS A 245 -11.93 20.71 9.26
N GLY A 246 -13.19 20.26 9.32
CA GLY A 246 -14.20 20.61 8.31
C GLY A 246 -14.49 22.11 8.22
N HIS A 247 -15.17 22.55 7.16
CA HIS A 247 -15.54 23.95 7.00
C HIS A 247 -16.50 24.38 8.11
N LYS A 248 -16.12 25.43 8.85
CA LYS A 248 -16.86 25.92 10.02
C LYS A 248 -18.36 26.17 9.77
N LYS A 249 -18.73 26.61 8.55
CA LYS A 249 -20.13 26.81 8.15
C LYS A 249 -20.95 25.51 8.14
N LEU A 250 -20.31 24.39 7.80
CA LEU A 250 -20.92 23.06 7.70
C LEU A 250 -20.86 22.31 9.04
N VAL A 251 -19.65 22.13 9.59
CA VAL A 251 -19.43 21.27 10.76
C VAL A 251 -19.77 21.94 12.10
N LYS A 252 -19.99 23.26 12.09
CA LYS A 252 -20.52 24.08 13.20
C LYS A 252 -19.92 23.71 14.56
N PRO A 253 -18.60 23.94 14.78
CA PRO A 253 -17.98 23.68 16.07
C PRO A 253 -18.62 24.54 17.15
N ARG A 254 -18.91 23.94 18.31
CA ARG A 254 -19.64 24.58 19.42
C ARG A 254 -18.72 25.02 20.55
N ARG A 255 -17.95 24.10 21.12
CA ARG A 255 -17.07 24.36 22.28
C ARG A 255 -15.84 23.47 22.29
N LEU A 256 -14.88 23.79 23.16
CA LEU A 256 -13.82 22.86 23.51
C LEU A 256 -14.34 21.85 24.54
N GLY A 257 -13.81 20.64 24.49
CA GLY A 257 -14.06 19.58 25.46
C GLY A 257 -12.77 18.86 25.84
N LEU A 258 -12.84 18.00 26.85
CA LEU A 258 -11.70 17.24 27.34
C LEU A 258 -11.89 15.74 27.06
N ARG A 259 -10.92 15.12 26.41
CA ARG A 259 -10.89 13.68 26.17
C ARG A 259 -9.50 13.14 26.50
N ASN A 260 -9.42 12.18 27.42
CA ASN A 260 -8.16 11.58 27.88
C ASN A 260 -7.09 12.65 28.24
N GLY A 261 -7.51 13.75 28.87
CA GLY A 261 -6.63 14.86 29.24
C GLY A 261 -6.24 15.82 28.11
N GLN A 262 -6.69 15.59 26.87
CA GLN A 262 -6.43 16.48 25.72
C GLN A 262 -7.65 17.31 25.34
N LEU A 263 -7.40 18.55 24.92
CA LEU A 263 -8.44 19.45 24.41
C LEU A 263 -8.88 19.03 23.01
N ILE A 264 -10.18 18.93 22.81
CA ILE A 264 -10.79 18.59 21.51
C ILE A 264 -11.85 19.62 21.12
N THR A 265 -12.00 19.89 19.82
CA THR A 265 -13.11 20.69 19.30
C THR A 265 -14.37 19.84 19.21
N CYS A 266 -15.43 20.25 19.90
CA CYS A 266 -16.69 19.54 19.94
C CYS A 266 -17.73 20.22 19.04
N ASN A 267 -18.37 19.44 18.18
CA ASN A 267 -19.60 19.83 17.49
C ASN A 267 -20.77 18.95 17.97
N ARG A 268 -22.00 19.31 17.60
CA ARG A 268 -23.20 18.59 18.08
C ARG A 268 -23.20 17.12 17.67
N GLN A 269 -22.74 16.80 16.45
CA GLN A 269 -22.67 15.41 15.96
C GLN A 269 -21.79 14.53 16.84
N LEU A 270 -20.61 15.02 17.25
CA LEU A 270 -19.72 14.31 18.18
C LEU A 270 -20.36 14.09 19.55
N LEU A 271 -21.04 15.12 20.09
CA LEU A 271 -21.71 15.02 21.39
C LEU A 271 -22.85 13.98 21.36
N ILE A 272 -23.67 13.97 20.30
CA ILE A 272 -24.75 13.00 20.11
C ILE A 272 -24.20 11.58 20.00
N ALA A 273 -23.15 11.36 19.20
CA ALA A 273 -22.56 10.04 19.03
C ALA A 273 -22.01 9.48 20.35
N ASN A 274 -21.33 10.33 21.14
CA ASN A 274 -20.78 9.92 22.44
C ASN A 274 -21.87 9.69 23.49
N ALA A 275 -22.94 10.52 23.49
CA ALA A 275 -24.08 10.32 24.39
C ALA A 275 -24.83 9.03 24.09
N PHE A 276 -24.99 8.68 22.80
CA PHE A 276 -25.58 7.40 22.40
C PHE A 276 -24.72 6.21 22.84
N GLU A 277 -23.40 6.29 22.68
CA GLU A 277 -22.48 5.25 23.18
C GLU A 277 -22.59 5.09 24.70
N ASP A 278 -22.61 6.19 25.45
CA ASP A 278 -22.76 6.23 26.90
C ASP A 278 -24.09 5.61 27.36
N MET A 279 -25.21 5.99 26.72
CA MET A 279 -26.53 5.40 26.96
C MET A 279 -26.55 3.90 26.66
N LEU A 280 -25.93 3.47 25.55
CA LEU A 280 -25.86 2.07 25.16
C LEU A 280 -25.02 1.26 26.15
N GLN A 281 -23.92 1.82 26.65
CA GLN A 281 -23.09 1.20 27.67
C GLN A 281 -23.85 1.02 29.00
N GLU A 282 -24.64 2.02 29.39
CA GLU A 282 -25.42 2.00 30.62
C GLU A 282 -26.59 1.00 30.55
N LYS A 283 -27.39 1.04 29.48
CA LYS A 283 -28.62 0.23 29.38
C LYS A 283 -28.42 -1.16 28.75
N PHE A 284 -27.43 -1.31 27.87
CA PHE A 284 -27.22 -2.53 27.08
C PHE A 284 -25.72 -2.93 26.99
N PRO A 285 -25.06 -3.27 28.12
CA PRO A 285 -23.60 -3.46 28.17
C PRO A 285 -23.06 -4.58 27.26
N ALA A 286 -23.82 -5.66 27.08
CA ALA A 286 -23.44 -6.75 26.17
C ALA A 286 -23.45 -6.31 24.70
N LEU A 287 -24.50 -5.57 24.29
CA LEU A 287 -24.62 -5.00 22.95
C LEU A 287 -23.55 -3.93 22.71
N HIS A 288 -23.30 -3.06 23.70
CA HIS A 288 -22.22 -2.07 23.65
C HIS A 288 -20.87 -2.74 23.38
N ARG A 289 -20.51 -3.81 24.11
CA ARG A 289 -19.25 -4.52 23.90
C ARG A 289 -19.14 -5.11 22.49
N TYR A 290 -20.22 -5.68 21.96
CA TYR A 290 -20.25 -6.21 20.60
C TYR A 290 -20.05 -5.11 19.54
N ILE A 291 -20.81 -4.01 19.65
CA ILE A 291 -20.70 -2.87 18.72
C ILE A 291 -19.32 -2.23 18.82
N ARG A 292 -18.79 -2.03 20.03
CA ARG A 292 -17.45 -1.47 20.28
C ARG A 292 -16.35 -2.31 19.65
N ASN A 293 -16.43 -3.64 19.75
CA ASN A 293 -15.44 -4.53 19.12
C ASN A 293 -15.46 -4.42 17.58
N ARG A 294 -16.65 -4.37 16.97
CA ARG A 294 -16.80 -4.17 15.52
C ARG A 294 -16.31 -2.79 15.09
N TYR A 295 -16.68 -1.76 15.85
CA TYR A 295 -16.26 -0.39 15.63
C TYR A 295 -14.74 -0.24 15.71
N ASN A 296 -14.09 -0.79 16.74
CA ASN A 296 -12.63 -0.75 16.89
C ASN A 296 -11.94 -1.43 15.72
N LYS A 297 -12.46 -2.56 15.23
CA LYS A 297 -11.91 -3.24 14.04
C LYS A 297 -11.96 -2.33 12.81
N VAL A 298 -13.10 -1.68 12.55
CA VAL A 298 -13.24 -0.71 11.43
C VAL A 298 -12.36 0.52 11.65
N GLY A 299 -12.31 1.03 12.88
CA GLY A 299 -11.47 2.16 13.28
C GLY A 299 -10.00 1.91 13.01
N ASN A 300 -9.50 0.71 13.29
CA ASN A 300 -8.11 0.33 13.02
C ASN A 300 -7.78 0.35 11.51
N TYR A 301 -8.70 -0.10 10.64
CA TYR A 301 -8.53 0.03 9.18
C TYR A 301 -8.54 1.49 8.73
N ILE A 302 -9.45 2.31 9.29
CA ILE A 302 -9.57 3.74 8.93
C ILE A 302 -8.40 4.56 9.49
N HIS A 303 -7.81 4.17 10.62
CA HIS A 303 -6.68 4.86 11.25
C HIS A 303 -5.45 4.93 10.34
N LYS A 304 -5.26 3.96 9.43
CA LYS A 304 -4.22 4.00 8.38
C LYS A 304 -4.35 5.21 7.45
N TYR A 305 -5.57 5.73 7.32
CA TYR A 305 -5.96 6.73 6.35
C TYR A 305 -6.36 8.07 7.02
N TYR A 306 -5.96 8.26 8.28
CA TYR A 306 -6.40 9.39 9.10
C TYR A 306 -6.03 10.76 8.50
N HIS A 307 -4.92 10.82 7.75
CA HIS A 307 -4.47 12.02 7.06
C HIS A 307 -5.47 12.53 6.02
N PHE A 308 -6.28 11.66 5.39
CA PHE A 308 -7.28 12.11 4.45
C PHE A 308 -8.30 13.03 5.11
N PHE A 309 -8.59 12.84 6.41
CA PHE A 309 -9.47 13.75 7.16
C PHE A 309 -8.82 15.13 7.44
N ASN A 310 -7.51 15.30 7.28
CA ASN A 310 -6.90 16.64 7.29
C ASN A 310 -7.31 17.46 6.06
N ILE A 311 -7.72 16.81 4.97
CA ILE A 311 -8.26 17.48 3.80
C ILE A 311 -9.68 17.96 4.13
N LYS A 312 -9.90 19.27 4.08
CA LYS A 312 -11.20 19.89 4.44
C LYS A 312 -12.40 19.26 3.72
N ILE A 313 -12.26 18.98 2.42
CA ILE A 313 -13.33 18.41 1.59
C ILE A 313 -13.70 16.99 2.06
N VAL A 314 -12.71 16.18 2.44
CA VAL A 314 -12.95 14.82 2.95
C VAL A 314 -13.63 14.87 4.31
N SER A 315 -13.21 15.77 5.19
CA SER A 315 -13.88 16.03 6.47
C SER A 315 -15.34 16.44 6.28
N ASP A 316 -15.63 17.35 5.35
CA ASP A 316 -17.00 17.78 5.04
C ASP A 316 -17.86 16.65 4.49
N PHE A 317 -17.32 15.87 3.55
CA PHE A 317 -18.02 14.73 2.99
C PHE A 317 -18.35 13.70 4.07
N THR A 318 -17.38 13.41 4.95
CA THR A 318 -17.57 12.49 6.08
C THR A 318 -18.64 13.01 7.03
N TYR A 319 -18.62 14.31 7.36
CA TYR A 319 -19.65 14.93 8.20
C TYR A 319 -21.06 14.73 7.63
N ILE A 320 -21.23 14.93 6.32
CA ILE A 320 -22.50 14.74 5.61
C ILE A 320 -22.91 13.27 5.63
N LEU A 321 -21.98 12.36 5.32
CA LEU A 321 -22.21 10.91 5.33
C LEU A 321 -22.69 10.40 6.70
N MET A 322 -22.23 11.03 7.79
CA MET A 322 -22.60 10.67 9.15
C MET A 322 -23.95 11.25 9.62
N LYS A 323 -24.58 12.17 8.89
CA LYS A 323 -25.87 12.77 9.30
C LYS A 323 -27.00 11.76 9.50
N PRO A 324 -27.17 10.72 8.64
CA PRO A 324 -28.19 9.69 8.88
C PRO A 324 -27.97 8.95 10.20
N ALA A 325 -26.72 8.61 10.52
CA ALA A 325 -26.38 7.95 11.79
C ALA A 325 -26.64 8.88 12.99
N GLU A 326 -26.30 10.17 12.89
CA GLU A 326 -26.62 11.17 13.91
C GLU A 326 -28.12 11.22 14.21
N TRP A 327 -28.99 11.17 13.19
CA TRP A 327 -30.44 11.16 13.40
C TRP A 327 -30.93 9.88 14.09
N ILE A 328 -30.37 8.73 13.75
CA ILE A 328 -30.70 7.45 14.41
C ILE A 328 -30.27 7.50 15.89
N PHE A 329 -29.05 7.99 16.17
CA PHE A 329 -28.56 8.14 17.54
C PHE A 329 -29.41 9.11 18.36
N LEU A 330 -29.79 10.24 17.75
CA LEU A 330 -30.65 11.21 18.39
C LEU A 330 -32.05 10.63 18.67
N LEU A 331 -32.65 9.93 17.71
CA LEU A 331 -33.93 9.26 17.90
C LEU A 331 -33.86 8.24 19.02
N ALA A 332 -32.81 7.41 19.07
CA ALA A 332 -32.62 6.44 20.13
C ALA A 332 -32.50 7.11 21.51
N LEU A 333 -31.71 8.19 21.63
CA LEU A 333 -31.58 8.96 22.87
C LEU A 333 -32.94 9.51 23.33
N TYR A 334 -33.71 10.11 22.43
CA TYR A 334 -35.03 10.66 22.76
C TYR A 334 -36.10 9.61 23.08
N CYS A 335 -35.95 8.38 22.60
CA CYS A 335 -36.84 7.28 22.96
C CYS A 335 -36.51 6.64 24.31
N VAL A 336 -35.28 6.76 24.78
CA VAL A 336 -34.75 5.93 25.89
C VAL A 336 -34.41 6.74 27.14
N ASP A 337 -33.93 7.98 26.99
CA ASP A 337 -33.58 8.86 28.11
C ASP A 337 -34.71 9.85 28.42
N GLU A 338 -34.93 10.14 29.70
CA GLU A 338 -35.88 11.16 30.15
C GLU A 338 -35.40 12.59 29.84
N LYS A 339 -34.08 12.83 29.90
CA LYS A 339 -33.44 14.13 29.66
C LYS A 339 -32.31 14.02 28.62
N PRO A 340 -32.63 13.70 27.34
CA PRO A 340 -31.64 13.37 26.32
C PRO A 340 -30.67 14.53 26.03
N GLU A 341 -31.14 15.78 25.97
CA GLU A 341 -30.26 16.94 25.73
C GLU A 341 -29.25 17.17 26.85
N ASN A 342 -29.62 16.86 28.11
CA ASN A 342 -28.69 16.95 29.23
C ASN A 342 -27.57 15.91 29.11
N ARG A 343 -27.88 14.68 28.69
CA ARG A 343 -26.84 13.66 28.43
C ARG A 343 -25.91 14.12 27.31
N ILE A 344 -26.43 14.71 26.24
CA ILE A 344 -25.65 15.23 25.11
C ILE A 344 -24.72 16.36 25.55
N GLU A 345 -25.22 17.36 26.26
CA GLU A 345 -24.42 18.54 26.66
C GLU A 345 -23.33 18.21 27.69
N LYS A 346 -23.52 17.16 28.51
CA LYS A 346 -22.50 16.69 29.46
C LYS A 346 -21.27 16.06 28.82
N GLN A 347 -21.36 15.59 27.58
CA GLN A 347 -20.26 14.85 26.95
C GLN A 347 -19.02 15.73 26.79
N TYR A 348 -17.85 15.21 27.16
CA TYR A 348 -16.57 15.92 27.09
C TYR A 348 -16.51 17.25 27.88
N LEU A 349 -17.36 17.46 28.89
CA LEU A 349 -17.16 18.56 29.85
C LEU A 349 -15.85 18.36 30.63
N HIS A 350 -15.28 19.47 31.11
CA HIS A 350 -14.16 19.39 32.04
C HIS A 350 -14.63 18.69 33.33
N PRO A 351 -13.78 17.91 34.04
CA PRO A 351 -14.20 17.19 35.25
C PRO A 351 -14.92 18.06 36.30
N ALA A 352 -14.45 19.31 36.49
CA ALA A 352 -15.10 20.27 37.38
C ALA A 352 -16.52 20.65 36.90
N ASP A 353 -16.68 20.98 35.62
CA ASP A 353 -17.97 21.35 35.03
C ASP A 353 -18.94 20.16 35.01
N ARG A 354 -18.43 18.94 34.82
CA ARG A 354 -19.23 17.72 34.84
C ARG A 354 -19.82 17.45 36.23
N GLN A 355 -19.02 17.61 37.29
CA GLN A 355 -19.51 17.49 38.67
C GLN A 355 -20.63 18.49 38.96
N ILE A 356 -20.47 19.74 38.52
CA ILE A 356 -21.50 20.76 38.65
C ILE A 356 -22.76 20.35 37.87
N ALA A 357 -22.62 19.93 36.61
CA ALA A 357 -23.74 19.50 35.78
C ALA A 357 -24.49 18.30 36.39
N ASP A 358 -23.79 17.35 37.01
CA ASP A 358 -24.39 16.19 37.67
C ASP A 358 -25.20 16.56 38.93
N LEU A 359 -24.80 17.63 39.64
CA LEU A 359 -25.55 18.15 40.78
C LEU A 359 -26.90 18.77 40.39
N TYR A 360 -26.99 19.38 39.20
CA TYR A 360 -28.21 20.06 38.72
C TYR A 360 -29.15 19.16 37.89
N THR A 361 -28.79 17.89 37.64
CA THR A 361 -29.53 17.01 36.73
C THR A 361 -30.11 15.74 37.36
N ARG A 362 -29.68 15.40 38.59
CA ARG A 362 -30.47 14.57 39.50
C ARG A 362 -31.75 15.33 39.85
#